data_AF-A0A328L0I3-F1
#
_entry.id   AF-A0A328L0I3-F1
#
_cell.length_a   1.000
_cell.length_b   1.000
_cell.length_c   1.000
_cell.angle_alpha   90.00
_cell.angle_beta   90.00
_cell.angle_gamma   90.00
#
_symmetry.space_group_name_H-M   'P 1'
#
loop_
_entity.id
_entity.type
_entity.pdbx_description
1 polymer ?
#
loop_
_entity_poly.entity_id
_entity_poly.type
_entity_poly.pdbx_seq_one_letter_code
_entity_poly.pdbx_strand_id
1 'polypeptide(L)' 'MSELTGLHPSSLRRMHKSFELAPEKVTAGGTRYYSEEQIFHYLKGERPNNRTVIG' A
#
# COMPACT_ATOMS: atom_id res chain seq x y z
N MET A 1 -0.25 -11.42 3.24
CA MET A 1 0.51 -10.17 2.98
C MET A 1 1.76 -10.03 3.85
N SER A 2 1.69 -10.14 5.19
CA SER A 2 2.90 -10.02 6.04
C SER A 2 4.01 -11.01 5.66
N GLU A 3 3.65 -12.23 5.24
CA GLU A 3 4.61 -13.26 4.81
C GLU A 3 5.13 -13.04 3.38
N LEU A 4 4.34 -12.41 2.51
CA LEU A 4 4.68 -12.17 1.10
C LEU A 4 5.62 -10.97 0.91
N THR A 5 5.51 -9.96 1.79
CA THR A 5 6.29 -8.72 1.67
C THR A 5 7.37 -8.58 2.74
N GLY A 6 7.37 -9.46 3.75
CA GLY A 6 8.20 -9.31 4.95
C GLY A 6 7.83 -8.08 5.80
N LEU A 7 6.77 -7.34 5.45
CA LEU A 7 6.36 -6.14 6.17
C LEU A 7 5.38 -6.47 7.27
N HIS A 8 5.67 -5.96 8.47
CA HIS A 8 4.74 -6.03 9.57
C HIS A 8 3.45 -5.23 9.25
N PRO A 9 2.26 -5.71 9.65
CA PRO A 9 0.99 -5.01 9.38
C PRO A 9 0.93 -3.57 9.90
N SER A 10 1.68 -3.22 10.95
CA SER A 10 1.78 -1.83 11.42
C SER A 10 2.49 -0.92 10.42
N SER A 11 3.51 -1.42 9.73
CA SER A 11 4.21 -0.70 8.68
C SER A 11 3.25 -0.39 7.54
N LEU A 12 2.49 -1.38 7.05
CA LEU A 12 1.46 -1.16 6.02
C LEU A 12 0.42 -0.10 6.44
N ARG A 13 -0.01 -0.10 7.71
CA ARG A 13 -0.93 0.95 8.22
C ARG A 13 -0.30 2.34 8.23
N ARG A 14 0.98 2.45 8.60
CA ARG A 14 1.72 3.72 8.56
C ARG A 14 1.85 4.22 7.14
N MET A 15 2.21 3.34 6.21
CA MET A 15 2.43 3.68 4.80
C MET A 15 1.13 4.09 4.10
N HIS A 16 0.01 3.49 4.47
CA HIS A 16 -1.30 3.97 4.03
C HIS A 16 -1.59 5.38 4.55
N LYS A 17 -1.27 5.69 5.83
CA LYS A 17 -1.45 7.03 6.39
C LYS A 17 -0.54 8.09 5.78
N SER A 18 0.68 7.71 5.38
CA SER A 18 1.64 8.61 4.72
C SER A 18 1.49 8.64 3.19
N PHE A 19 0.47 7.96 2.65
CA PHE A 19 0.23 7.83 1.21
C PHE A 19 1.41 7.22 0.41
N GLU A 20 2.31 6.51 1.09
CA GLU A 20 3.43 5.79 0.46
C GLU A 20 2.97 4.50 -0.23
N LEU A 21 1.94 3.84 0.32
CA LEU A 21 1.34 2.64 -0.24
C LEU A 21 -0.14 2.61 0.13
N ALA A 22 -1.00 2.91 -0.84
CA ALA A 22 -2.44 2.86 -0.67
C ALA A 22 -2.97 1.46 -1.04
N PRO A 23 -3.85 0.86 -0.22
CA PRO A 23 -4.52 -0.37 -0.59
C PRO A 23 -5.47 -0.12 -1.76
N GLU A 24 -5.53 -1.07 -2.68
CA GLU A 24 -6.50 -1.05 -3.79
C GLU A 24 -7.95 -1.16 -3.27
N LYS A 25 -8.16 -1.93 -2.20
CA LYS A 25 -9.47 -2.10 -1.59
C LYS A 25 -9.40 -2.09 -0.08
N VAL A 26 -10.36 -1.41 0.53
CA VAL A 26 -10.63 -1.48 1.97
C VAL A 26 -12.05 -1.96 2.16
N THR A 27 -12.25 -3.01 2.96
CA THR A 27 -13.60 -3.50 3.31
C THR A 27 -14.22 -2.61 4.38
N ALA A 28 -15.54 -2.72 4.56
CA ALA A 28 -16.25 -2.00 5.63
C ALA A 28 -15.70 -2.32 7.04
N GLY A 29 -15.15 -3.52 7.24
CA GLY A 29 -14.48 -3.92 8.50
C GLY A 29 -13.03 -3.43 8.64
N GLY A 30 -12.51 -2.66 7.68
CA GLY A 30 -11.16 -2.09 7.73
C GLY A 30 -10.03 -3.02 7.26
N THR A 31 -10.37 -4.17 6.67
CA THR A 31 -9.39 -5.08 6.04
C THR A 31 -8.88 -4.46 4.76
N ARG A 32 -7.56 -4.41 4.60
CA ARG A 32 -6.87 -3.80 3.45
C ARG A 32 -6.33 -4.88 2.53
N TYR A 33 -6.62 -4.74 1.25
CA TYR A 33 -6.14 -5.61 0.17
C TYR A 33 -5.27 -4.78 -0.75
N TYR A 34 -4.13 -5.36 -1.14
CA TYR A 34 -3.17 -4.76 -2.07
C TYR A 34 -3.04 -5.69 -3.26
N SER A 35 -2.91 -5.13 -4.46
CA SER A 35 -2.59 -5.91 -5.64
C SER A 35 -1.14 -6.39 -5.61
N GLU A 36 -0.84 -7.44 -6.37
CA GLU A 36 0.54 -7.92 -6.55
C GLU A 36 1.43 -6.83 -7.16
N GLU A 37 0.89 -6.05 -8.11
CA GLU A 37 1.60 -4.94 -8.76
C GLU A 37 1.97 -3.85 -7.75
N GLN A 38 1.06 -3.44 -6.86
CA GLN A 38 1.34 -2.46 -5.80
C GLN A 38 2.48 -2.93 -4.88
N ILE A 39 2.48 -4.21 -4.53
CA ILE A 39 3.55 -4.81 -3.73
C ILE A 39 4.85 -4.85 -4.50
N PHE A 40 4.83 -5.22 -5.77
CA PHE A 40 6.02 -5.34 -6.59
C PHE A 40 6.69 -3.98 -6.82
N HIS A 41 5.93 -2.94 -7.13
CA HIS A 41 6.45 -1.57 -7.20
C HIS A 41 7.05 -1.13 -5.86
N TYR A 42 6.35 -1.41 -4.77
CA TYR A 42 6.87 -1.13 -3.43
C TYR A 42 8.21 -1.83 -3.15
N LEU A 43 8.31 -3.13 -3.42
CA LEU A 43 9.54 -3.91 -3.21
C LEU A 43 10.70 -3.45 -4.09
N LYS A 44 10.40 -2.96 -5.30
CA LYS A 44 11.38 -2.34 -6.20
C LYS A 44 11.82 -0.94 -5.78
N GLY A 45 11.19 -0.36 -4.75
CA GLY A 45 11.39 1.04 -4.36
C GLY A 45 10.81 2.03 -5.36
N GLU A 46 10.01 1.55 -6.32
CA GLU A 46 9.27 2.37 -7.27
C GLU A 46 8.07 2.95 -6.51
N ARG A 47 8.14 4.24 -6.19
CA ARG A 47 7.01 4.93 -5.57
C ARG A 47 5.94 5.10 -6.64
N PRO A 48 4.69 4.62 -6.45
CA PRO A 48 3.60 4.94 -7.35
C PRO A 48 3.43 6.46 -7.31
N ASN A 49 3.84 7.10 -8.39
CA ASN A 49 3.90 8.56 -8.50
C ASN A 49 2.49 9.10 -8.79
N ASN A 50 1.49 8.75 -7.97
CA ASN A 50 0.14 9.30 -8.08
C ASN A 50 0.04 10.62 -7.33
N ARG A 51 0.85 11.59 -7.78
CA ARG A 51 0.62 13.00 -7.51
C ARG A 51 -0.34 13.54 -8.56
N THR A 52 -1.56 13.03 -8.60
CA THR A 52 -2.67 13.77 -9.21
C THR A 52 -3.31 14.59 -8.11
N VAL A 53 -2.70 15.74 -7.82
CA VAL A 53 -3.41 16.85 -7.17
C VAL A 53 -4.37 17.37 -8.22
N ILE A 54 -5.63 16.91 -8.19
CA ILE A 54 -6.71 17.57 -8.91
C ILE A 54 -7.06 18.78 -8.05
N GLY A 55 -6.58 19.95 -8.49
CA GLY A 55 -7.05 21.24 -7.98
C GLY A 55 -8.42 21.60 -8.56
#